data_AF-M0F987-F1
#
_entry.id   AF-M0F987-F1
#
_cell.length_a   1.000
_cell.length_b   1.000
_cell.length_c   1.000
_cell.angle_alpha   90.00
_cell.angle_beta   90.00
_cell.angle_gamma   90.00
#
_symmetry.space_group_name_H-M   'P 1'
#
loop_
_entity.id
_entity.type
_entity.pdbx_description
1 polymer ?
#
loop_
_entity_poly.entity_id
_entity_poly.type
_entity_poly.pdbx_seq_one_letter_code
_entity_poly.pdbx_strand_id
1 'polypeptide(L)'
;MTRGERIRAAARTLRTPRTASWVAEETETTTKTAQKYLDQLVEDTVLQKIERGGQTLYCVDQLMATYREVATLQREHDREELADVLESMRARIAEWEAEYDVESPSELLASVADVDTPDEAERRREIASEWDHLADRLPVVKAALKEYDWATDRDGVPV
;
A
#
# COMPACT_ATOMS: atom_id res chain seq x y z
N MET A 1 -3.71 18.78 -16.23
CA MET A 1 -3.01 17.48 -16.20
C MET A 1 -2.73 17.03 -17.62
N THR A 2 -1.48 16.74 -17.97
CA THR A 2 -1.09 16.23 -19.30
C THR A 2 -1.51 14.76 -19.48
N ARG A 3 -1.53 14.26 -20.72
CA ARG A 3 -1.83 12.83 -20.98
C ARG A 3 -0.86 11.90 -20.23
N GLY A 4 0.42 12.26 -20.21
CA GLY A 4 1.44 11.51 -19.47
C GLY A 4 1.22 11.55 -17.96
N GLU A 5 0.83 12.70 -17.39
CA GLU A 5 0.46 12.78 -15.97
C GLU A 5 -0.76 11.92 -15.63
N ARG A 6 -1.81 11.91 -16.46
CA ARG A 6 -2.98 11.03 -16.26
C ARG A 6 -2.59 9.56 -16.24
N ILE A 7 -1.77 9.12 -17.21
CA ILE A 7 -1.31 7.73 -17.29
C ILE A 7 -0.46 7.37 -16.06
N ARG A 8 0.48 8.22 -15.66
CA ARG A 8 1.32 7.96 -14.48
C ARG A 8 0.50 7.95 -13.19
N ALA A 9 -0.53 8.80 -13.07
CA ALA A 9 -1.43 8.78 -11.92
C ALA A 9 -2.22 7.47 -11.86
N ALA A 10 -2.85 7.06 -12.96
CA ALA A 10 -3.61 5.80 -13.03
C ALA A 10 -2.72 4.57 -12.83
N ALA A 11 -1.50 4.58 -13.38
CA ALA A 11 -0.58 3.45 -13.25
C ALA A 11 -0.12 3.22 -11.81
N ARG A 12 0.06 4.29 -11.01
CA ARG A 12 0.50 4.18 -9.61
C ARG A 12 -0.57 3.61 -8.67
N THR A 13 -1.83 3.55 -9.09
CA THR A 13 -2.93 2.92 -8.34
C THR A 13 -3.23 1.50 -8.81
N LEU A 14 -2.53 1.01 -9.83
CA LEU A 14 -2.80 -0.26 -10.52
C LEU A 14 -2.32 -1.48 -9.71
N ARG A 15 -3.07 -1.85 -8.67
CA ARG A 15 -2.78 -3.03 -7.82
C ARG A 15 -3.07 -4.34 -8.54
N THR A 16 -4.13 -4.40 -9.33
CA THR A 16 -4.45 -5.57 -10.15
C THR A 16 -3.79 -5.44 -11.52
N PRO A 17 -3.12 -6.49 -12.04
CA PRO A 17 -2.54 -6.48 -13.38
C PRO A 17 -3.57 -6.11 -14.47
N ARG A 18 -3.22 -5.14 -15.32
CA ARG A 18 -4.04 -4.69 -16.46
C ARG A 18 -3.20 -4.51 -17.71
N THR A 19 -3.84 -4.62 -18.87
CA THR A 19 -3.21 -4.38 -20.16
C THR A 19 -3.01 -2.88 -20.41
N ALA A 20 -2.11 -2.54 -21.34
CA ALA A 20 -1.98 -1.17 -21.81
C ALA A 20 -3.25 -0.61 -22.47
N SER A 21 -4.09 -1.48 -23.07
CA SER A 21 -5.36 -1.07 -23.66
C SER A 21 -6.36 -0.62 -22.59
N TRP A 22 -6.45 -1.38 -21.48
CA TRP A 22 -7.31 -1.02 -20.36
C TRP A 22 -6.91 0.33 -19.75
N VAL A 23 -5.61 0.53 -19.51
CA VAL A 23 -5.10 1.83 -19.01
C VAL A 23 -5.38 2.94 -20.01
N ALA A 24 -5.33 2.65 -21.31
CA ALA A 24 -5.59 3.64 -22.33
C ALA A 24 -7.03 4.11 -22.36
N GLU A 25 -7.98 3.18 -22.17
CA GLU A 25 -9.40 3.49 -22.01
C GLU A 25 -9.63 4.36 -20.77
N GLU A 26 -9.10 3.94 -19.62
CA GLU A 26 -9.22 4.65 -18.34
C GLU A 26 -8.66 6.08 -18.38
N THR A 27 -7.64 6.31 -19.21
CA THR A 27 -6.93 7.59 -19.29
C THR A 27 -7.20 8.37 -20.57
N GLU A 28 -8.21 7.94 -21.34
CA GLU A 28 -8.63 8.53 -22.62
C GLU A 28 -7.43 8.82 -23.54
N THR A 29 -6.57 7.82 -23.74
CA THR A 29 -5.36 7.92 -24.57
C THR A 29 -5.31 6.75 -25.56
N THR A 30 -4.27 6.70 -26.40
CA THR A 30 -4.06 5.55 -27.28
C THR A 30 -3.27 4.45 -26.57
N THR A 31 -3.55 3.19 -26.89
CA THR A 31 -2.80 2.03 -26.35
C THR A 31 -1.29 2.18 -26.50
N LYS A 32 -0.83 2.67 -27.66
CA LYS A 32 0.61 2.93 -27.91
C LYS A 32 1.19 3.99 -26.97
N THR A 33 0.41 5.03 -26.67
CA THR A 33 0.83 6.08 -25.74
C THR A 33 0.86 5.56 -24.31
N ALA A 34 -0.20 4.86 -23.88
CA ALA A 34 -0.24 4.22 -22.56
C ALA A 34 0.94 3.27 -22.37
N GLN A 35 1.16 2.37 -23.34
CA GLN A 35 2.28 1.43 -23.31
C GLN A 35 3.63 2.13 -23.16
N LYS A 36 3.90 3.19 -23.93
CA LYS A 36 5.16 3.95 -23.80
C LYS A 36 5.41 4.44 -22.37
N TYR A 37 4.39 4.99 -21.72
CA TYR A 37 4.53 5.49 -20.34
C TYR A 37 4.59 4.36 -19.31
N LEU A 38 3.86 3.26 -19.54
CA LEU A 38 3.91 2.09 -18.68
C LEU A 38 5.29 1.41 -18.74
N ASP A 39 5.86 1.27 -19.93
CA ASP A 39 7.22 0.74 -20.12
C ASP A 39 8.27 1.63 -19.44
N GLN A 40 8.14 2.97 -19.54
CA GLN A 40 8.99 3.89 -18.79
C GLN A 40 8.88 3.67 -17.27
N LEU A 41 7.68 3.46 -16.75
CA LEU A 41 7.49 3.20 -15.32
C LEU A 41 8.03 1.82 -14.89
N VAL A 42 8.11 0.85 -15.81
CA VAL A 42 8.79 -0.43 -15.56
C VAL A 42 10.31 -0.20 -15.51
N GLU A 43 10.87 0.58 -16.42
CA GLU A 43 12.29 0.98 -16.39
C GLU A 43 12.64 1.72 -15.08
N ASP A 44 11.75 2.59 -14.61
CA ASP A 44 11.89 3.31 -13.34
C ASP A 44 11.60 2.44 -12.10
N THR A 45 11.35 1.14 -12.25
CA THR A 45 10.99 0.17 -11.18
C THR A 45 9.75 0.56 -10.38
N VAL A 46 8.86 1.36 -10.97
CA VAL A 46 7.57 1.76 -10.37
C VAL A 46 6.52 0.70 -10.65
N LEU A 47 6.55 0.13 -11.86
CA LEU A 47 5.70 -0.98 -12.27
C LEU A 47 6.53 -2.22 -12.52
N GLN A 48 5.85 -3.37 -12.50
CA GLN A 48 6.36 -4.62 -13.02
C GLN A 48 5.53 -5.05 -14.23
N LYS A 49 6.21 -5.76 -15.15
CA LYS A 49 5.62 -6.34 -16.34
C LYS A 49 5.40 -7.83 -16.14
N ILE A 50 4.18 -8.29 -16.38
CA ILE A 50 3.78 -9.70 -16.21
C ILE A 50 3.27 -10.22 -17.56
N GLU A 51 3.83 -11.33 -18.01
CA GLU A 51 3.35 -12.03 -19.20
C GLU A 51 2.39 -13.16 -18.79
N ARG A 52 1.12 -13.07 -19.20
CA ARG A 52 0.10 -14.09 -18.89
C ARG A 52 -0.83 -14.29 -20.08
N GLY A 53 -0.96 -15.55 -20.54
CA GLY A 53 -1.86 -15.90 -21.64
C GLY A 53 -1.56 -15.19 -22.97
N GLY A 54 -0.28 -14.87 -23.23
CA GLY A 54 0.14 -14.12 -24.42
C GLY A 54 -0.15 -12.62 -24.36
N GLN A 55 -0.56 -12.09 -23.21
CA GLN A 55 -0.78 -10.68 -22.98
C GLN A 55 0.25 -10.12 -21.99
N THR A 56 0.76 -8.93 -22.32
CA THR A 56 1.53 -8.12 -21.40
C THR A 56 0.59 -7.36 -20.46
N LEU A 57 0.79 -7.55 -19.15
CA LEU A 57 0.10 -6.86 -18.08
C LEU A 57 1.08 -6.01 -17.27
N TYR A 58 0.56 -4.92 -16.72
CA TYR A 58 1.27 -3.98 -15.88
C TYR A 58 0.56 -3.90 -14.53
N CYS A 59 1.33 -3.81 -13.45
CA CYS A 59 0.85 -3.46 -12.13
C CYS A 59 1.98 -2.81 -11.34
N VAL A 60 1.65 -2.17 -10.22
CA VAL A 60 2.66 -1.61 -9.32
C VAL A 60 3.62 -2.71 -8.87
N ASP A 61 4.91 -2.40 -8.89
CA ASP A 61 5.90 -3.21 -8.19
C ASP A 61 5.72 -3.01 -6.69
N GLN A 62 4.96 -3.91 -6.05
CA GLN A 62 4.60 -3.79 -4.64
C GLN A 62 5.82 -3.87 -3.74
N LEU A 63 6.81 -4.69 -4.09
CA LEU A 63 8.04 -4.82 -3.32
C LEU A 63 8.83 -3.50 -3.36
N MET A 64 9.00 -2.91 -4.54
CA MET A 64 9.69 -1.62 -4.67
C MET A 64 8.88 -0.47 -4.05
N ALA A 65 7.55 -0.53 -4.07
CA ALA A 65 6.72 0.44 -3.35
C ALA A 65 6.95 0.37 -1.83
N THR A 66 6.98 -0.84 -1.25
CA THR A 66 7.26 -1.03 0.17
C THR A 66 8.66 -0.54 0.55
N TYR A 67 9.69 -0.82 -0.23
CA TYR A 67 11.04 -0.31 0.07
C TYR A 67 11.12 1.21 0.01
N ARG A 68 10.41 1.85 -0.93
CA ARG A 68 10.33 3.32 -0.97
C ARG A 68 9.64 3.88 0.26
N GLU A 69 8.54 3.26 0.69
CA GLU A 69 7.83 3.67 1.90
C GLU A 69 8.70 3.53 3.16
N VAL A 70 9.41 2.41 3.30
CA VAL A 70 10.39 2.21 4.39
C VAL A 70 11.44 3.32 4.38
N ALA A 71 12.03 3.62 3.23
CA ALA A 71 13.03 4.68 3.11
C ALA A 71 12.45 6.08 3.39
N THR A 72 11.19 6.33 3.04
CA THR A 72 10.50 7.58 3.41
C THR A 72 10.34 7.67 4.92
N LEU A 73 9.83 6.62 5.57
CA LEU A 73 9.66 6.56 7.03
C LEU A 73 10.98 6.83 7.76
N GLN A 74 12.09 6.25 7.31
CA GLN A 74 13.41 6.45 7.92
C GLN A 74 13.99 7.86 7.73
N ARG A 75 13.52 8.62 6.73
CA ARG A 75 13.97 10.00 6.49
C ARG A 75 13.10 11.04 7.19
N GLU A 76 11.82 10.73 7.35
CA GLU A 76 10.84 11.65 7.92
C GLU A 76 10.67 11.47 9.43
N HIS A 77 11.11 10.34 9.98
CA HIS A 77 10.99 10.02 11.40
C HIS A 77 12.31 9.57 11.99
N ASP A 78 12.53 9.91 13.25
CA ASP A 78 13.60 9.30 14.03
C ASP A 78 13.21 7.91 14.58
N ARG A 79 14.19 7.25 15.19
CA ARG A 79 14.04 5.89 15.71
C ARG A 79 13.00 5.79 16.83
N GLU A 80 12.89 6.81 17.67
CA GLU A 80 11.95 6.83 18.80
C GLU A 80 10.53 7.05 18.27
N GLU A 81 10.35 7.99 17.33
CA GLU A 81 9.08 8.21 16.64
C GLU A 81 8.56 6.94 15.92
N LEU A 82 9.43 6.20 15.24
CA LEU A 82 9.05 4.94 14.60
C LEU A 82 8.66 3.86 15.63
N ALA A 83 9.30 3.84 16.80
CA ALA A 83 8.93 2.94 17.89
C ALA A 83 7.56 3.30 18.47
N ASP A 84 7.32 4.58 18.74
CA ASP A 84 6.05 5.10 19.25
C ASP A 84 4.88 4.82 18.30
N VAL A 85 5.10 5.01 16.99
CA VAL A 85 4.11 4.69 15.95
C VAL A 85 3.79 3.18 15.97
N LEU A 86 4.81 2.33 16.09
CA LEU A 86 4.63 0.88 16.13
C LEU A 86 3.87 0.44 17.38
N GLU A 87 4.17 1.01 18.55
CA GLU A 87 3.46 0.73 19.80
C GLU A 87 2.01 1.21 19.73
N SER A 88 1.76 2.41 19.19
CA SER A 88 0.42 2.96 19.02
C SER A 88 -0.46 2.09 18.12
N MET A 89 0.07 1.59 17.00
CA MET A 89 -0.65 0.68 16.11
C MET A 89 -1.01 -0.63 16.82
N ARG A 90 -0.06 -1.22 17.57
CA ARG A 90 -0.30 -2.46 18.32
C ARG A 90 -1.32 -2.28 19.43
N ALA A 91 -1.25 -1.17 20.16
CA ALA A 91 -2.21 -0.87 21.22
C ALA A 91 -3.62 -0.74 20.66
N ARG A 92 -3.78 -0.07 19.51
CA ARG A 92 -5.09 0.09 18.85
C ARG A 92 -5.65 -1.25 18.35
N ILE A 93 -4.81 -2.10 17.77
CA ILE A 93 -5.20 -3.46 17.37
C ILE A 93 -5.66 -4.28 18.59
N ALA A 94 -4.86 -4.27 19.67
CA ALA A 94 -5.20 -5.01 20.89
C ALA A 94 -6.48 -4.49 21.57
N GLU A 95 -6.74 -3.18 21.48
CA GLU A 95 -8.00 -2.59 21.94
C GLU A 95 -9.20 -3.17 21.17
N TRP A 96 -9.12 -3.25 19.84
CA TRP A 96 -10.19 -3.84 19.02
C TRP A 96 -10.34 -5.35 19.24
N GLU A 97 -9.24 -6.09 19.37
CA GLU A 97 -9.28 -7.52 19.72
C GLU A 97 -10.07 -7.73 21.03
N ALA A 98 -9.80 -6.92 22.05
CA ALA A 98 -10.47 -7.02 23.34
C ALA A 98 -11.91 -6.47 23.34
N GLU A 99 -12.18 -5.39 22.61
CA GLU A 99 -13.50 -4.76 22.51
C GLU A 99 -14.51 -5.68 21.82
N TYR A 100 -14.10 -6.36 20.76
CA TYR A 100 -14.98 -7.19 19.93
C TYR A 100 -14.82 -8.70 20.14
N ASP A 101 -13.85 -9.14 20.96
CA ASP A 101 -13.54 -10.55 21.24
C ASP A 101 -13.25 -11.36 19.96
N VAL A 102 -12.37 -10.81 19.11
CA VAL A 102 -11.96 -11.38 17.82
C VAL A 102 -10.45 -11.25 17.64
N GLU A 103 -9.86 -12.11 16.81
CA GLU A 103 -8.41 -12.16 16.58
C GLU A 103 -8.01 -11.55 15.22
N SER A 104 -8.98 -11.10 14.41
CA SER A 104 -8.68 -10.52 13.10
C SER A 104 -9.74 -9.54 12.58
N PRO A 105 -9.37 -8.63 11.66
CA PRO A 105 -10.32 -7.77 10.95
C PRO A 105 -11.41 -8.56 10.21
N SER A 106 -11.07 -9.75 9.69
CA SER A 106 -12.01 -10.60 8.96
C SER A 106 -13.07 -11.21 9.89
N GLU A 107 -12.69 -11.60 11.10
CA GLU A 107 -13.62 -12.06 12.12
C GLU A 107 -14.53 -10.92 12.60
N LEU A 108 -13.97 -9.72 12.81
CA LEU A 108 -14.78 -8.54 13.11
C LEU A 108 -15.81 -8.26 12.01
N LEU A 109 -15.40 -8.33 10.74
CA LEU A 109 -16.30 -8.16 9.62
C LEU A 109 -17.38 -9.25 9.55
N ALA A 110 -17.03 -10.50 9.88
CA ALA A 110 -17.98 -11.61 9.92
C ALA A 110 -19.04 -11.41 11.02
N SER A 111 -18.64 -10.86 12.16
CA SER A 111 -19.53 -10.59 13.30
C SER A 111 -20.65 -9.57 13.01
N VAL A 112 -20.60 -8.88 11.86
CA VAL A 112 -21.68 -8.04 11.35
C VAL A 112 -22.97 -8.85 11.12
N ALA A 113 -22.86 -10.16 10.91
CA ALA A 113 -24.03 -11.04 10.79
C ALA A 113 -24.79 -11.22 12.12
N ASP A 114 -24.13 -10.95 13.26
CA ASP A 114 -24.65 -11.20 14.60
C ASP A 114 -25.21 -9.94 15.28
N VAL A 115 -25.30 -8.81 14.56
CA VAL A 115 -25.79 -7.53 15.10
C VAL A 115 -27.15 -7.15 14.53
N ASP A 116 -28.02 -6.66 15.40
CA ASP A 116 -29.42 -6.35 15.06
C ASP A 116 -29.63 -4.91 14.54
N THR A 117 -28.63 -4.03 14.69
CA THR A 117 -28.74 -2.61 14.31
C THR A 117 -27.85 -2.26 13.12
N PRO A 118 -28.36 -1.49 12.14
CA PRO A 118 -27.56 -1.00 11.02
C PRO A 118 -26.35 -0.16 11.46
N ASP A 119 -26.50 0.62 12.53
CA ASP A 119 -25.43 1.51 13.03
C ASP A 119 -24.24 0.71 13.61
N GLU A 120 -24.51 -0.37 14.35
CA GLU A 120 -23.46 -1.25 14.87
C GLU A 120 -22.80 -2.04 13.73
N ALA A 121 -23.61 -2.52 12.78
CA ALA A 121 -23.10 -3.20 11.59
C ALA A 121 -22.13 -2.30 10.81
N GLU A 122 -22.44 -1.01 10.65
CA GLU A 122 -21.56 -0.06 9.96
C GLU A 122 -20.30 0.22 10.75
N ARG A 123 -20.40 0.47 12.07
CA ARG A 123 -19.25 0.66 12.94
C ARG A 123 -18.25 -0.50 12.85
N ARG A 124 -18.73 -1.75 12.86
CA ARG A 124 -17.85 -2.92 12.75
C ARG A 124 -17.16 -3.01 11.39
N ARG A 125 -17.82 -2.61 10.29
CA ARG A 125 -17.18 -2.53 8.97
C ARG A 125 -16.09 -1.47 8.92
N GLU A 126 -16.37 -0.30 9.48
CA GLU A 126 -15.40 0.81 9.56
C GLU A 126 -14.16 0.37 10.35
N ILE A 127 -14.36 -0.19 11.56
CA ILE A 127 -13.27 -0.65 12.40
C ILE A 127 -12.50 -1.80 11.75
N ALA A 128 -13.18 -2.77 11.13
CA ALA A 128 -12.51 -3.83 10.41
C ALA A 128 -11.62 -3.27 9.28
N SER A 129 -12.10 -2.26 8.55
CA SER A 129 -11.30 -1.60 7.51
C SER A 129 -10.12 -0.82 8.07
N GLU A 130 -10.29 -0.13 9.21
CA GLU A 130 -9.18 0.57 9.88
C GLU A 130 -8.14 -0.40 10.42
N TRP A 131 -8.59 -1.51 11.02
CA TRP A 131 -7.72 -2.56 11.51
C TRP A 131 -6.93 -3.21 10.38
N ASP A 132 -7.57 -3.60 9.29
CA ASP A 132 -6.88 -4.15 8.10
C ASP A 132 -5.79 -3.19 7.62
N HIS A 133 -6.08 -1.88 7.56
CA HIS A 133 -5.10 -0.86 7.20
C HIS A 133 -3.91 -0.79 8.18
N LEU A 134 -4.16 -0.82 9.50
CA LEU A 134 -3.07 -0.82 10.49
C LEU A 134 -2.25 -2.12 10.43
N ALA A 135 -2.91 -3.26 10.24
CA ALA A 135 -2.25 -4.57 10.12
C ALA A 135 -1.34 -4.63 8.89
N ASP A 136 -1.76 -4.06 7.76
CA ASP A 136 -0.95 -3.95 6.55
C ASP A 136 0.25 -3.01 6.72
N ARG A 137 0.07 -1.91 7.47
CA ARG A 137 1.12 -0.89 7.67
C ARG A 137 2.17 -1.30 8.72
N LEU A 138 1.77 -2.10 9.70
CA LEU A 138 2.62 -2.51 10.83
C LEU A 138 3.92 -3.21 10.41
N PRO A 139 3.93 -4.16 9.45
CA PRO A 139 5.16 -4.75 8.92
C PRO A 139 6.12 -3.74 8.29
N VAL A 140 5.58 -2.70 7.63
CA VAL A 140 6.38 -1.66 6.95
C VAL A 140 7.09 -0.78 7.98
N VAL A 141 6.37 -0.29 8.98
CA VAL A 141 6.97 0.50 10.09
C VAL A 141 7.98 -0.33 10.87
N LYS A 142 7.67 -1.61 11.13
CA LYS A 142 8.61 -2.54 11.78
C LYS A 142 9.89 -2.71 10.96
N ALA A 143 9.80 -2.80 9.63
CA ALA A 143 10.97 -2.90 8.76
C ALA A 143 11.80 -1.61 8.79
N ALA A 144 11.15 -0.44 8.76
CA ALA A 144 11.82 0.86 8.88
C ALA A 144 12.61 0.98 10.19
N LEU A 145 12.02 0.59 11.32
CA LEU A 145 12.68 0.59 12.61
C LEU A 145 13.84 -0.41 12.68
N LYS A 146 13.66 -1.62 12.16
CA LYS A 146 14.65 -2.70 12.24
C LYS A 146 15.95 -2.38 11.49
N GLU A 147 15.84 -1.74 10.33
CA GLU A 147 16.98 -1.44 9.46
C GLU A 147 17.41 0.04 9.54
N TYR A 148 16.95 0.77 10.57
CA TYR A 148 17.17 2.21 10.71
C TYR A 148 18.66 2.56 10.70
N ASP A 149 19.45 1.97 11.61
CA ASP A 149 20.88 2.26 11.74
C ASP A 149 21.65 1.98 10.42
N TRP A 150 21.31 0.87 9.74
CA TRP A 150 21.90 0.49 8.45
C TRP A 150 21.62 1.50 7.32
N ALA A 151 20.43 2.09 7.32
CA ALA A 151 20.01 3.07 6.33
C ALA A 151 20.63 4.44 6.62
N THR A 152 20.62 4.90 7.88
CA THR A 152 21.23 6.16 8.31
C THR A 152 22.72 6.20 7.99
N ASP A 153 23.45 5.10 8.21
CA ASP A 153 24.87 4.97 7.87
C ASP A 153 25.18 5.15 6.38
N ARG A 154 24.21 4.87 5.49
CA ARG A 154 24.36 4.96 4.02
C ARG A 154 23.87 6.28 3.42
N ASP A 155 22.85 6.88 4.02
CA ASP A 155 22.35 8.20 3.62
C ASP A 155 23.27 9.33 4.13
N GLY A 156 24.17 9.04 5.08
CA GLY A 156 25.28 9.91 5.45
C GLY A 156 26.24 10.12 4.28
N VAL A 157 26.03 11.18 3.50
CA VAL A 157 27.03 11.63 2.51
C VAL A 157 28.32 11.92 3.28
N PRO A 158 29.44 11.22 3.02
CA PRO A 158 30.71 11.55 3.65
C PRO A 158 31.11 12.98 3.25
N VAL A 159 31.30 13.84 4.24
CA VAL A 159 31.80 15.22 4.07
C VAL A 159 33.31 15.20 3.86
#